data_AF-A0A6J8BHJ4-F1
#
_entry.id   AF-A0A6J8BHJ4-F1
#
_cell.length_a   1.000
_cell.length_b   1.000
_cell.length_c   1.000
_cell.angle_alpha   90.00
_cell.angle_beta   90.00
_cell.angle_gamma   90.00
#
_symmetry.space_group_name_H-M   'P 1'
#
loop_
_entity.id
_entity.type
_entity.pdbx_description
1 polymer ?
#
loop_
_entity_poly.entity_id
_entity_poly.type
_entity_poly.pdbx_seq_one_letter_code
_entity_poly.pdbx_strand_id
1 'polypeptide(L)'
;MIEYGYRLEFVSLPQKTFLRNNKSAYDHSDFTEIAIKELLKKDLVSEVFEPPYWVNPLLVSVQQNKKSRLILDLRHVNACIVNRKIKGAIDIPVHKFENLRVKVQNLRFKCFATARELASVVGSIISMRFAYGPICQIFTRQLSMLIASKVFWDTKISLPPEAKDELHFWSQNIDSLSPRVISPWFRLPERIIYTDASDHAGAGILLGESSKTFHCMWDDFNKAQSSTFRELKAVELLLKTMGSKLENKFVKLYSDNQNVIRIVQVGIAWVPRLQNCTADFVSKFFDFDDWGIHQRIFRYFEKLWGPFSCDLFASSNNYKVAKYYSLFWTPGTRGVDAFAHNWALENSWIVPPVHLINRTIRYLIFCRAKGVLVVPKWISASYWPSFVDMNGKYLPCIVDSVEYKYPTNFFTPGSDKSSIFATQTFQSSVLVLRFDASSI
;
A
#
# COMPACT_ATOMS: atom_id res chain seq x y z
N MET A 1 -1.57 19.88 -31.44
CA MET A 1 -2.56 20.95 -31.71
C MET A 1 -3.62 20.32 -32.60
N ILE A 2 -4.89 20.28 -32.17
CA ILE A 2 -5.98 19.77 -33.01
C ILE A 2 -6.64 21.01 -33.63
N GLU A 3 -6.13 21.50 -34.76
CA GLU A 3 -6.66 22.71 -35.44
C GLU A 3 -8.12 22.55 -35.89
N TYR A 4 -8.63 21.32 -36.02
CA TYR A 4 -9.95 21.01 -36.59
C TYR A 4 -10.89 20.22 -35.66
N GLY A 5 -10.61 20.21 -34.35
CA GLY A 5 -11.37 19.42 -33.38
C GLY A 5 -11.25 17.90 -33.57
N TYR A 6 -11.87 17.14 -32.66
CA TYR A 6 -11.85 15.68 -32.68
C TYR A 6 -13.14 15.15 -33.33
N ARG A 7 -13.02 14.31 -34.37
CA ARG A 7 -14.17 13.68 -35.02
C ARG A 7 -14.59 12.42 -34.25
N LEU A 8 -15.86 12.36 -33.86
CA LEU A 8 -16.45 11.14 -33.27
C LEU A 8 -16.55 10.04 -34.34
N GLU A 9 -16.04 8.86 -34.02
CA GLU A 9 -16.14 7.68 -34.89
C GLU A 9 -17.45 6.94 -34.62
N PHE A 10 -18.24 6.73 -35.67
CA PHE A 10 -19.49 6.00 -35.61
C PHE A 10 -19.32 4.60 -36.22
N VAL A 11 -19.83 3.56 -35.56
CA VAL A 11 -19.91 2.19 -36.12
C VAL A 11 -20.85 2.20 -37.33
N SER A 12 -21.93 2.95 -37.21
CA SER A 12 -22.91 3.25 -38.25
C SER A 12 -23.46 4.64 -37.95
N LEU A 13 -23.73 5.46 -38.96
CA LEU A 13 -24.38 6.75 -38.71
C LEU A 13 -25.78 6.51 -38.08
N PRO A 14 -26.12 7.19 -36.97
CA PRO A 14 -27.45 7.10 -36.42
C PRO A 14 -28.47 7.57 -37.45
N GLN A 15 -29.60 6.86 -37.56
CA GLN A 15 -30.68 7.28 -38.44
C GLN A 15 -31.19 8.68 -38.05
N LYS A 16 -31.77 9.39 -39.02
CA LYS A 16 -32.38 10.71 -38.78
C LYS A 16 -33.50 10.55 -37.74
N THR A 17 -33.36 11.21 -36.58
CA THR A 17 -34.29 11.06 -35.47
C THR A 17 -34.66 12.40 -34.86
N PHE A 18 -35.96 12.55 -34.57
CA PHE A 18 -36.53 13.70 -33.88
C PHE A 18 -37.20 13.25 -32.60
N LEU A 19 -36.42 13.26 -31.51
CA LEU A 19 -36.90 12.82 -30.21
C LEU A 19 -37.47 14.01 -29.42
N ARG A 20 -38.63 13.81 -28.79
CA ARG A 20 -39.27 14.82 -27.93
C ARG A 20 -38.63 14.84 -26.56
N ASN A 21 -38.54 16.03 -25.95
CA ASN A 21 -38.03 16.19 -24.59
C ASN A 21 -38.76 15.29 -23.60
N ASN A 22 -38.04 14.85 -22.57
CA ASN A 22 -38.64 14.03 -21.53
C ASN A 22 -39.54 14.89 -20.64
N LYS A 23 -40.55 14.26 -20.02
CA LYS A 23 -41.55 14.94 -19.17
C LYS A 23 -40.89 15.83 -18.10
N SER A 24 -39.81 15.35 -17.48
CA SER A 24 -39.03 16.09 -16.47
C SER A 24 -38.53 17.46 -16.94
N ALA A 25 -38.23 17.63 -18.23
CA ALA A 25 -37.77 18.91 -18.76
C ALA A 25 -38.92 19.91 -18.90
N TYR A 26 -40.14 19.42 -19.18
CA TYR A 26 -41.35 20.24 -19.20
C TYR A 26 -41.81 20.58 -17.78
N ASP A 27 -41.77 19.61 -16.86
CA ASP A 27 -42.14 19.80 -15.45
C ASP A 27 -41.22 20.82 -14.74
N HIS A 28 -40.01 21.03 -15.28
CA HIS A 28 -39.02 22.01 -14.81
C HIS A 28 -38.65 23.01 -15.92
N SER A 29 -39.66 23.59 -16.60
CA SER A 29 -39.49 24.52 -17.72
C SER A 29 -38.63 25.73 -17.36
N ASP A 30 -38.88 26.36 -16.22
CA ASP A 30 -38.20 27.59 -15.80
C ASP A 30 -36.68 27.36 -15.67
N PHE A 31 -36.29 26.25 -15.03
CA PHE A 31 -34.90 25.87 -14.91
C PHE A 31 -34.28 25.52 -16.26
N THR A 32 -35.00 24.78 -17.11
CA THR A 32 -34.54 24.38 -18.44
C THR A 32 -34.24 25.62 -19.30
N GLU A 33 -35.12 26.61 -19.31
CA GLU A 33 -34.95 27.84 -20.08
C GLU A 33 -33.76 28.67 -19.58
N ILE A 34 -33.61 28.82 -18.26
CA ILE A 34 -32.47 29.53 -17.65
C ILE A 34 -31.16 28.82 -18.02
N ALA A 35 -31.10 27.49 -17.89
CA ALA A 35 -29.90 26.72 -18.20
C ALA A 35 -29.51 26.83 -19.69
N ILE A 36 -30.48 26.81 -20.61
CA ILE A 36 -30.21 26.99 -22.04
C ILE A 36 -29.69 28.42 -22.32
N LYS A 37 -30.30 29.45 -21.73
CA LYS A 37 -29.82 30.85 -21.86
C LYS A 37 -28.39 31.01 -21.35
N GLU A 38 -28.03 30.35 -20.25
CA GLU A 38 -26.65 30.35 -19.75
C GLU A 38 -25.66 29.66 -20.71
N LEU A 39 -26.06 28.55 -21.34
CA LEU A 39 -25.22 27.85 -22.32
C LEU A 39 -25.01 28.70 -23.59
N LEU A 40 -26.06 29.38 -24.05
CA LEU A 40 -25.99 30.33 -25.17
C LEU A 40 -25.05 31.51 -24.83
N LYS A 41 -25.18 32.09 -23.63
CA LYS A 41 -24.31 33.18 -23.17
C LYS A 41 -22.84 32.80 -23.05
N LYS A 42 -22.53 31.51 -22.85
CA LYS A 42 -21.17 30.97 -22.73
C LYS A 42 -20.61 30.46 -24.06
N ASP A 43 -21.33 30.64 -25.16
CA ASP A 43 -20.97 30.13 -26.49
C ASP A 43 -20.73 28.60 -26.51
N LEU A 44 -21.40 27.86 -25.62
CA LEU A 44 -21.31 26.38 -25.55
C LEU A 44 -22.33 25.69 -26.46
N VAL A 45 -23.40 26.40 -26.83
CA VAL A 45 -24.44 25.98 -27.77
C VAL A 45 -24.83 27.18 -28.64
N SER A 46 -25.39 26.92 -29.81
CA SER A 46 -25.91 27.96 -30.72
C SER A 46 -27.35 27.65 -31.13
N GLU A 47 -28.12 28.70 -31.39
CA GLU A 47 -29.48 28.56 -31.91
C GLU A 47 -29.44 28.18 -33.40
N VAL A 48 -30.33 27.27 -33.80
CA VAL A 48 -30.47 26.80 -35.19
C VAL A 48 -31.91 26.99 -35.63
N PHE A 49 -32.10 27.59 -36.81
CA PHE A 49 -33.43 27.90 -37.35
C PHE A 49 -34.00 26.79 -38.23
N GLU A 50 -33.18 25.81 -38.58
CA GLU A 50 -33.60 24.58 -39.25
C GLU A 50 -33.35 23.37 -38.35
N PRO A 51 -34.27 22.39 -38.31
CA PRO A 51 -34.15 21.23 -37.45
C PRO A 51 -32.94 20.38 -37.89
N PRO A 52 -31.96 20.13 -36.99
CA PRO A 52 -30.75 19.40 -37.34
C PRO A 52 -31.05 17.92 -37.63
N TYR A 53 -30.09 17.24 -38.26
CA TYR A 53 -30.24 15.83 -38.65
C TYR A 53 -30.52 14.89 -37.47
N TRP A 54 -30.07 15.25 -36.26
CA TRP A 54 -30.41 14.57 -35.02
C TRP A 54 -30.90 15.57 -33.98
N VAL A 55 -32.10 15.35 -33.45
CA VAL A 55 -32.63 16.09 -32.29
C VAL A 55 -32.75 15.13 -31.13
N ASN A 56 -31.94 15.37 -30.10
CA ASN A 56 -31.89 14.57 -28.89
C ASN A 56 -32.66 15.25 -27.76
N PRO A 57 -33.33 14.48 -26.89
CA PRO A 57 -34.22 15.05 -25.90
C PRO A 57 -33.45 15.54 -24.67
N LEU A 58 -33.98 16.58 -24.04
CA LEU A 58 -33.50 17.08 -22.75
C LEU A 58 -34.23 16.38 -21.59
N LEU A 59 -33.52 16.22 -20.47
CA LEU A 59 -34.04 15.82 -19.16
C LEU A 59 -33.55 16.77 -18.08
N VAL A 60 -34.31 16.83 -16.99
CA VAL A 60 -33.86 17.48 -15.76
C VAL A 60 -33.81 16.42 -14.67
N SER A 61 -32.65 16.30 -14.03
CA SER A 61 -32.47 15.46 -12.84
C SER A 61 -32.36 16.34 -11.61
N VAL A 62 -33.22 16.09 -10.62
CA VAL A 62 -33.17 16.76 -9.31
C VAL A 62 -32.43 15.84 -8.33
N GLN A 63 -31.28 16.29 -7.83
CA GLN A 63 -30.49 15.55 -6.85
C GLN A 63 -31.10 15.65 -5.45
N GLN A 64 -30.72 14.73 -4.54
CA GLN A 64 -31.22 14.68 -3.15
C GLN A 64 -31.01 16.00 -2.37
N ASN A 65 -30.04 16.82 -2.77
CA ASN A 65 -29.75 18.15 -2.20
C ASN A 65 -30.53 19.30 -2.87
N LYS A 66 -31.60 19.01 -3.62
CA LYS A 66 -32.40 19.96 -4.41
C LYS A 66 -31.65 20.69 -5.54
N LYS A 67 -30.45 20.25 -5.92
CA LYS A 67 -29.75 20.80 -7.11
C LYS A 67 -30.28 20.12 -8.38
N SER A 68 -30.81 20.92 -9.30
CA SER A 68 -31.24 20.48 -10.64
C SER A 68 -30.07 20.45 -11.61
N ARG A 69 -30.06 19.47 -12.52
CA ARG A 69 -29.10 19.36 -13.63
C ARG A 69 -29.83 19.13 -14.93
N LEU A 70 -29.50 19.93 -15.94
CA LEU A 70 -29.92 19.69 -17.32
C LEU A 70 -29.07 18.58 -17.92
N ILE A 71 -29.72 17.58 -18.53
CA ILE A 71 -29.09 16.41 -19.12
C ILE A 71 -29.54 16.30 -20.57
N LEU A 72 -28.59 16.16 -21.49
CA LEU A 72 -28.85 15.81 -22.88
C LEU A 72 -28.84 14.28 -23.03
N ASP A 73 -29.96 13.70 -23.44
CA ASP A 73 -30.08 12.25 -23.61
C ASP A 73 -29.45 11.79 -24.92
N LEU A 74 -28.24 11.26 -24.83
CA LEU A 74 -27.52 10.75 -26.00
C LEU A 74 -27.62 9.23 -26.13
N ARG A 75 -28.56 8.54 -25.48
CA ARG A 75 -28.64 7.07 -25.51
C ARG A 75 -28.70 6.50 -26.93
N HIS A 76 -29.49 7.10 -27.81
CA HIS A 76 -29.59 6.70 -29.22
C HIS A 76 -28.27 6.90 -29.97
N VAL A 77 -27.62 8.07 -29.79
CA VAL A 77 -26.34 8.40 -30.45
C VAL A 77 -25.21 7.51 -29.90
N ASN A 78 -25.17 7.28 -28.59
CA ASN A 78 -24.15 6.46 -27.91
C ASN A 78 -24.18 4.99 -28.36
N ALA A 79 -25.34 4.46 -28.80
CA ALA A 79 -25.43 3.12 -29.37
C ALA A 79 -24.72 2.99 -30.73
N CYS A 80 -24.57 4.10 -31.45
CA CYS A 80 -23.97 4.17 -32.77
C CYS A 80 -22.50 4.61 -32.77
N ILE A 81 -22.00 5.16 -31.64
CA ILE A 81 -20.61 5.56 -31.50
C ILE A 81 -19.73 4.32 -31.32
N VAL A 82 -18.56 4.30 -31.99
CA VAL A 82 -17.52 3.29 -31.72
C VAL A 82 -17.09 3.46 -30.28
N ASN A 83 -17.50 2.54 -29.41
CA ASN A 83 -16.94 2.44 -28.07
C ASN A 83 -15.49 1.94 -28.22
N ARG A 84 -14.57 2.86 -28.52
CA ARG A 84 -13.15 2.64 -28.31
C ARG A 84 -12.94 2.52 -26.82
N LYS A 85 -13.27 1.35 -26.26
CA LYS A 85 -12.68 0.89 -25.02
C LYS A 85 -11.19 0.87 -25.31
N ILE A 86 -10.49 1.89 -24.84
CA ILE A 86 -9.05 2.00 -25.00
C ILE A 86 -8.47 0.72 -24.42
N LYS A 87 -8.02 -0.20 -25.29
CA LYS A 87 -7.17 -1.34 -24.92
C LYS A 87 -5.79 -0.75 -24.60
N GLY A 88 -5.70 -0.02 -23.51
CA GLY A 88 -4.46 0.58 -23.05
C GLY A 88 -3.76 -0.40 -22.12
N ALA A 89 -2.67 -1.01 -22.59
CA ALA A 89 -1.57 -1.30 -21.68
C ALA A 89 -0.87 0.04 -21.42
N ILE A 90 -0.56 0.37 -20.15
CA ILE A 90 0.48 1.38 -19.91
C ILE A 90 1.77 0.66 -20.19
N ASP A 91 2.33 0.94 -21.34
CA ASP A 91 3.70 0.58 -21.61
C ASP A 91 4.63 1.66 -21.10
N ILE A 92 5.83 1.27 -20.73
CA ILE A 92 6.86 2.19 -20.28
C ILE A 92 7.72 2.53 -21.50
N PRO A 93 8.07 3.81 -21.71
CA PRO A 93 8.93 4.18 -22.83
C PRO A 93 10.24 3.37 -22.84
N VAL A 94 10.62 2.83 -24.01
CA VAL A 94 11.81 1.97 -24.19
C VAL A 94 13.08 2.58 -23.58
N HIS A 95 13.28 3.89 -23.76
CA HIS A 95 14.43 4.61 -23.21
C HIS A 95 14.53 4.56 -21.67
N LYS A 96 13.40 4.38 -20.95
CA LYS A 96 13.41 4.20 -19.49
C LYS A 96 13.91 2.82 -19.10
N PHE A 97 13.60 1.78 -19.90
CA PHE A 97 14.15 0.44 -19.70
C PHE A 97 15.64 0.39 -19.97
N GLU A 98 16.09 0.98 -21.08
CA GLU A 98 17.51 1.04 -21.42
C GLU A 98 18.31 1.76 -20.33
N ASN A 99 17.81 2.90 -19.86
CA ASN A 99 18.41 3.63 -18.74
C ASN A 99 18.45 2.82 -17.44
N LEU A 100 17.35 2.14 -17.10
CA LEU A 100 17.32 1.29 -15.90
C LEU A 100 18.29 0.11 -16.04
N ARG A 101 18.33 -0.53 -17.21
CA ARG A 101 19.20 -1.66 -17.50
C ARG A 101 20.67 -1.30 -17.34
N VAL A 102 21.09 -0.15 -17.87
CA VAL A 102 22.46 0.36 -17.70
C VAL A 102 22.76 0.57 -16.21
N LYS A 103 21.85 1.23 -15.47
CA LYS A 103 22.06 1.48 -14.03
C LYS A 103 22.15 0.18 -13.21
N VAL A 104 21.30 -0.81 -13.49
CA VAL A 104 21.29 -2.10 -12.78
C VAL A 104 22.55 -2.91 -13.12
N GLN A 105 22.94 -2.97 -14.39
CA GLN A 105 24.16 -3.67 -14.82
C GLN A 105 25.42 -3.08 -14.18
N ASN A 106 25.48 -1.74 -14.08
CA ASN A 106 26.60 -1.04 -13.43
C ASN A 106 26.76 -1.40 -11.94
N LEU A 107 25.67 -1.79 -11.26
CA LEU A 107 25.71 -2.13 -9.83
C LEU A 107 25.76 -3.63 -9.56
N ARG A 108 25.30 -4.46 -10.50
CA ARG A 108 25.19 -5.91 -10.33
C ARG A 108 26.50 -6.59 -9.96
N PHE A 109 27.62 -6.14 -10.52
CA PHE A 109 28.94 -6.75 -10.28
C PHE A 109 29.75 -6.02 -9.21
N LYS A 110 29.23 -4.94 -8.63
CA LYS A 110 29.94 -4.20 -7.58
C LYS A 110 29.72 -4.87 -6.22
N CYS A 111 30.75 -4.85 -5.39
CA CYS A 111 30.60 -5.18 -3.96
C CYS A 111 30.13 -3.98 -3.14
N PHE A 112 30.31 -2.76 -3.66
CA PHE A 112 29.94 -1.51 -3.01
C PHE A 112 29.24 -0.59 -4.00
N ALA A 113 28.18 0.07 -3.56
CA ALA A 113 27.48 1.11 -4.32
C ALA A 113 27.27 2.34 -3.45
N THR A 114 27.27 3.52 -4.06
CA THR A 114 26.85 4.72 -3.35
C THR A 114 25.35 4.70 -3.13
N ALA A 115 24.90 5.34 -2.05
CA ALA A 115 23.47 5.43 -1.78
C ALA A 115 22.70 6.20 -2.86
N ARG A 116 23.36 7.14 -3.55
CA ARG A 116 22.85 7.86 -4.72
C ARG A 116 22.65 6.93 -5.92
N GLU A 117 23.61 6.07 -6.21
CA GLU A 117 23.47 5.05 -7.27
C GLU A 117 22.29 4.12 -6.99
N LEU A 118 22.16 3.64 -5.74
CA LEU A 118 21.04 2.78 -5.33
C LEU A 118 19.69 3.50 -5.46
N ALA A 119 19.58 4.75 -4.97
CA ALA A 119 18.34 5.51 -5.06
C ALA A 119 17.95 5.86 -6.48
N SER A 120 18.93 6.04 -7.38
CA SER A 120 18.67 6.23 -8.80
C SER A 120 18.04 4.99 -9.44
N VAL A 121 18.47 3.79 -9.05
CA VAL A 121 17.88 2.51 -9.49
C VAL A 121 16.48 2.32 -8.89
N VAL A 122 16.35 2.43 -7.57
CA VAL A 122 15.07 2.25 -6.87
C VAL A 122 14.03 3.27 -7.36
N GLY A 123 14.39 4.55 -7.49
CA GLY A 123 13.49 5.58 -7.98
C GLY A 123 13.03 5.32 -9.41
N SER A 124 13.93 4.87 -10.28
CA SER A 124 13.56 4.43 -11.63
C SER A 124 12.56 3.28 -11.59
N ILE A 125 12.77 2.26 -10.75
CA ILE A 125 11.87 1.11 -10.61
C ILE A 125 10.51 1.49 -10.03
N ILE A 126 10.47 2.27 -8.95
CA ILE A 126 9.22 2.69 -8.30
C ILE A 126 8.38 3.57 -9.22
N SER A 127 9.01 4.37 -10.09
CA SER A 127 8.28 5.15 -11.10
C SER A 127 7.48 4.26 -12.08
N MET A 128 7.88 3.00 -12.22
CA MET A 128 7.22 1.99 -13.06
C MET A 128 6.07 1.27 -12.35
N ARG A 129 5.82 1.54 -11.06
CA ARG A 129 4.80 0.86 -10.25
C ARG A 129 3.40 0.95 -10.84
N PHE A 130 3.06 2.04 -11.52
CA PHE A 130 1.76 2.17 -12.16
C PHE A 130 1.56 1.18 -13.30
N ALA A 131 2.65 0.86 -14.02
CA ALA A 131 2.67 -0.11 -15.10
C ALA A 131 2.87 -1.54 -14.60
N TYR A 132 3.75 -1.82 -13.64
CA TYR A 132 4.07 -3.20 -13.21
C TYR A 132 3.47 -3.62 -11.86
N GLY A 133 2.77 -2.71 -11.19
CA GLY A 133 2.11 -3.01 -9.93
C GLY A 133 3.09 -3.18 -8.76
N PRO A 134 2.70 -3.94 -7.72
CA PRO A 134 3.43 -4.02 -6.46
C PRO A 134 4.83 -4.63 -6.55
N ILE A 135 5.14 -5.38 -7.61
CA ILE A 135 6.45 -6.02 -7.81
C ILE A 135 7.61 -5.01 -7.77
N CYS A 136 7.38 -3.78 -8.25
CA CYS A 136 8.33 -2.68 -8.17
C CYS A 136 8.73 -2.34 -6.74
N GLN A 137 7.81 -2.48 -5.78
CA GLN A 137 8.04 -2.17 -4.37
C GLN A 137 8.62 -3.37 -3.62
N ILE A 138 8.19 -4.60 -3.97
CA ILE A 138 8.66 -5.82 -3.33
C ILE A 138 10.15 -6.06 -3.65
N PHE A 139 10.53 -6.00 -4.92
CA PHE A 139 11.90 -6.27 -5.39
C PHE A 139 12.83 -5.05 -5.33
N THR A 140 12.49 -4.06 -4.52
CA THR A 140 13.38 -2.95 -4.20
C THR A 140 13.47 -2.72 -2.70
N ARG A 141 12.93 -3.63 -1.89
CA ARG A 141 12.83 -3.43 -0.44
C ARG A 141 14.21 -3.43 0.19
N GLN A 142 15.05 -4.42 -0.13
CA GLN A 142 16.41 -4.49 0.41
C GLN A 142 17.24 -3.30 -0.06
N LEU A 143 17.18 -2.94 -1.33
CA LEU A 143 17.85 -1.75 -1.86
C LEU A 143 17.35 -0.47 -1.17
N SER A 144 16.04 -0.37 -0.91
CA SER A 144 15.43 0.75 -0.17
C SER A 144 15.89 0.81 1.28
N MET A 145 16.07 -0.33 1.94
CA MET A 145 16.61 -0.40 3.30
C MET A 145 18.08 0.05 3.34
N LEU A 146 18.89 -0.35 2.36
CA LEU A 146 20.27 0.15 2.23
C LEU A 146 20.32 1.66 1.98
N ILE A 147 19.43 2.18 1.14
CA ILE A 147 19.29 3.62 0.94
C ILE A 147 18.83 4.31 2.23
N ALA A 148 17.99 3.68 3.04
CA ALA A 148 17.54 4.22 4.31
C ALA A 148 18.66 4.22 5.37
N SER A 149 19.60 3.26 5.31
CA SER A 149 20.74 3.17 6.21
C SER A 149 21.92 4.08 5.82
N LYS A 150 21.80 4.91 4.78
CA LYS A 150 22.88 5.79 4.31
C LYS A 150 23.13 6.95 5.27
N VAL A 151 24.41 7.33 5.45
CA VAL A 151 24.81 8.54 6.19
C VAL A 151 24.87 9.74 5.26
N PHE A 152 25.54 9.61 4.11
CA PHE A 152 25.54 10.58 3.02
C PHE A 152 25.15 9.90 1.70
N TRP A 153 24.75 10.70 0.71
CA TRP A 153 24.37 10.19 -0.61
C TRP A 153 25.52 9.49 -1.33
N ASP A 154 26.74 9.95 -1.09
CA ASP A 154 27.94 9.45 -1.76
C ASP A 154 28.72 8.45 -0.88
N THR A 155 28.14 8.04 0.26
CA THR A 155 28.68 6.96 1.11
C THR A 155 28.63 5.64 0.36
N LYS A 156 29.76 4.92 0.33
CA LYS A 156 29.85 3.56 -0.21
C LYS A 156 29.22 2.56 0.76
N ILE A 157 28.18 1.88 0.31
CA ILE A 157 27.44 0.87 1.06
C ILE A 157 27.83 -0.50 0.50
N SER A 158 28.18 -1.43 1.39
CA SER A 158 28.41 -2.82 1.01
C SER A 158 27.09 -3.45 0.57
N LEU A 159 27.10 -4.15 -0.57
CA LEU A 159 25.91 -4.82 -1.10
C LEU A 159 25.81 -6.23 -0.52
N PRO A 160 24.89 -6.48 0.43
CA PRO A 160 24.65 -7.81 0.96
C PRO A 160 24.04 -8.71 -0.13
N PRO A 161 24.11 -10.05 0.04
CA PRO A 161 23.60 -11.02 -0.94
C PRO A 161 22.17 -10.71 -1.40
N GLU A 162 21.28 -10.35 -0.48
CA GLU A 162 19.86 -10.08 -0.74
C GLU A 162 19.67 -8.86 -1.66
N ALA A 163 20.54 -7.87 -1.56
CA ALA A 163 20.50 -6.70 -2.44
C ALA A 163 21.06 -7.01 -3.83
N LYS A 164 22.06 -7.89 -3.90
CA LYS A 164 22.58 -8.41 -5.18
C LYS A 164 21.53 -9.26 -5.88
N ASP A 165 20.74 -10.01 -5.13
CA ASP A 165 19.64 -10.81 -5.67
C ASP A 165 18.51 -9.93 -6.22
N GLU A 166 18.15 -8.83 -5.55
CA GLU A 166 17.20 -7.84 -6.10
C GLU A 166 17.74 -7.20 -7.41
N LEU A 167 19.02 -6.80 -7.44
CA LEU A 167 19.64 -6.26 -8.66
C LEU A 167 19.71 -7.31 -9.78
N HIS A 168 19.98 -8.57 -9.43
CA HIS A 168 20.00 -9.68 -10.37
C HIS A 168 18.61 -9.94 -10.96
N PHE A 169 17.58 -9.93 -10.11
CA PHE A 169 16.19 -10.04 -10.52
C PHE A 169 15.83 -8.98 -11.56
N TRP A 170 16.09 -7.70 -11.30
CA TRP A 170 15.79 -6.65 -12.27
C TRP A 170 16.61 -6.81 -13.55
N SER A 171 17.89 -7.19 -13.45
CA SER A 171 18.74 -7.42 -14.62
C SER A 171 18.23 -8.53 -15.56
N GLN A 172 17.55 -9.55 -15.03
CA GLN A 172 17.05 -10.68 -15.82
C GLN A 172 15.61 -10.50 -16.28
N ASN A 173 14.79 -9.80 -15.49
CA ASN A 173 13.36 -9.79 -15.70
C ASN A 173 12.83 -8.50 -16.34
N ILE A 174 13.62 -7.41 -16.39
CA ILE A 174 13.22 -6.12 -16.99
C ILE A 174 12.52 -6.27 -18.35
N ASP A 175 13.08 -7.07 -19.26
CA ASP A 175 12.57 -7.22 -20.64
C ASP A 175 11.35 -8.16 -20.73
N SER A 176 11.08 -8.94 -19.68
CA SER A 176 10.04 -10.00 -19.66
C SER A 176 8.85 -9.67 -18.75
N LEU A 177 8.94 -8.58 -17.96
CA LEU A 177 7.83 -8.12 -17.14
C LEU A 177 6.69 -7.65 -18.03
N SER A 178 5.53 -8.26 -17.87
CA SER A 178 4.32 -7.88 -18.60
C SER A 178 3.65 -6.67 -17.92
N PRO A 179 3.38 -5.59 -18.66
CA PRO A 179 2.69 -4.43 -18.09
C PRO A 179 1.28 -4.82 -17.64
N ARG A 180 0.84 -4.19 -16.56
CA ARG A 180 -0.50 -4.31 -15.99
C ARG A 180 -1.51 -3.73 -16.96
N VAL A 181 -2.52 -4.53 -17.26
CA VAL A 181 -3.66 -4.10 -18.07
C VAL A 181 -4.52 -3.15 -17.23
N ILE A 182 -4.79 -1.94 -17.73
CA ILE A 182 -5.48 -0.85 -17.00
C ILE A 182 -6.95 -1.16 -16.68
N SER A 183 -7.54 -2.15 -17.33
CA SER A 183 -8.89 -2.59 -17.03
C SER A 183 -8.84 -3.88 -16.22
N PRO A 184 -9.22 -3.88 -14.91
CA PRO A 184 -9.75 -5.08 -14.32
C PRO A 184 -11.08 -5.31 -15.02
N TRP A 185 -11.05 -6.11 -16.07
CA TRP A 185 -12.26 -6.57 -16.72
C TRP A 185 -13.17 -7.14 -15.63
N PHE A 186 -14.44 -6.76 -15.64
CA PHE A 186 -15.49 -7.60 -15.06
C PHE A 186 -15.59 -8.88 -15.92
N ARG A 187 -14.55 -9.72 -15.92
CA ARG A 187 -14.68 -11.11 -16.36
C ARG A 187 -15.28 -11.87 -15.19
N LEU A 188 -16.35 -12.60 -15.45
CA LEU A 188 -16.82 -13.60 -14.50
C LEU A 188 -15.67 -14.58 -14.22
N PRO A 189 -15.43 -14.97 -12.97
CA PRO A 189 -14.42 -15.97 -12.66
C PRO A 189 -14.73 -17.25 -13.41
N GLU A 190 -13.79 -17.70 -14.22
CA GLU A 190 -13.88 -18.99 -14.89
C GLU A 190 -13.81 -20.11 -13.87
N ARG A 191 -13.13 -19.89 -12.74
CA ARG A 191 -13.03 -20.83 -11.62
C ARG A 191 -13.14 -20.09 -10.30
N ILE A 192 -13.82 -20.70 -9.35
CA ILE A 192 -13.94 -20.20 -7.98
C ILE A 192 -13.26 -21.20 -7.06
N ILE A 193 -12.39 -20.69 -6.19
CA ILE A 193 -11.71 -21.48 -5.17
C ILE A 193 -12.04 -20.93 -3.78
N TYR A 194 -12.21 -21.83 -2.83
CA TYR A 194 -12.30 -21.50 -1.41
C TYR A 194 -11.16 -22.19 -0.69
N THR A 195 -10.62 -21.53 0.32
CA THR A 195 -9.58 -22.07 1.18
C THR A 195 -9.90 -21.76 2.62
N ASP A 196 -9.61 -22.69 3.50
CA ASP A 196 -9.77 -22.57 4.94
C ASP A 196 -8.63 -23.32 5.64
N ALA A 197 -8.22 -22.85 6.81
CA ALA A 197 -7.24 -23.52 7.64
C ALA A 197 -7.60 -23.46 9.12
N SER A 198 -7.58 -24.63 9.74
CA SER A 198 -7.70 -24.81 11.18
C SER A 198 -6.31 -24.89 11.84
N ASP A 199 -6.31 -25.05 13.16
CA ASP A 199 -5.10 -25.31 13.95
C ASP A 199 -4.38 -26.61 13.56
N HIS A 200 -5.08 -27.55 12.93
CA HIS A 200 -4.59 -28.92 12.73
C HIS A 200 -4.42 -29.29 11.25
N ALA A 201 -5.18 -28.65 10.38
CA ALA A 201 -5.25 -28.99 8.96
C ALA A 201 -5.74 -27.80 8.13
N GLY A 202 -5.44 -27.83 6.83
CA GLY A 202 -6.01 -26.90 5.87
C GLY A 202 -6.63 -27.62 4.71
N ALA A 203 -7.59 -26.93 4.12
CA ALA A 203 -8.41 -27.44 3.05
C ALA A 203 -8.62 -26.37 1.99
N GLY A 204 -8.97 -26.84 0.81
CA GLY A 204 -9.51 -25.95 -0.19
C GLY A 204 -10.33 -26.70 -1.23
N ILE A 205 -11.20 -25.98 -1.89
CA ILE A 205 -12.14 -26.52 -2.86
C ILE A 205 -12.13 -25.69 -4.12
N LEU A 206 -12.11 -26.37 -5.26
CA LEU A 206 -12.33 -25.81 -6.59
C LEU A 206 -13.76 -26.11 -7.01
N LEU A 207 -14.59 -25.08 -7.16
CA LEU A 207 -15.96 -25.20 -7.63
C LEU A 207 -16.03 -25.36 -9.16
N GLY A 208 -16.86 -26.30 -9.61
CA GLY A 208 -17.15 -26.62 -11.02
C GLY A 208 -18.09 -27.83 -11.14
N GLU A 209 -18.34 -28.34 -12.36
CA GLU A 209 -19.22 -29.52 -12.61
C GLU A 209 -18.78 -30.79 -11.86
N SER A 210 -17.47 -30.91 -11.55
CA SER A 210 -16.92 -31.90 -10.63
C SER A 210 -16.07 -31.16 -9.58
N SER A 211 -16.71 -30.77 -8.47
CA SER A 211 -16.02 -30.13 -7.34
C SER A 211 -14.86 -30.99 -6.87
N LYS A 212 -13.66 -30.39 -6.81
CA LYS A 212 -12.46 -31.08 -6.32
C LYS A 212 -11.98 -30.42 -5.04
N THR A 213 -11.73 -31.26 -4.04
CA THR A 213 -11.24 -30.84 -2.73
C THR A 213 -9.79 -31.25 -2.54
N PHE A 214 -9.08 -30.44 -1.77
CA PHE A 214 -7.76 -30.69 -1.22
C PHE A 214 -7.88 -30.60 0.30
N HIS A 215 -7.20 -31.50 1.00
CA HIS A 215 -7.08 -31.49 2.46
C HIS A 215 -5.69 -31.98 2.85
N CYS A 216 -5.07 -31.33 3.83
CA CYS A 216 -3.75 -31.69 4.33
C CYS A 216 -3.66 -31.42 5.83
N MET A 217 -3.12 -32.38 6.57
CA MET A 217 -2.78 -32.22 7.98
C MET A 217 -1.47 -31.43 8.09
N TRP A 218 -1.41 -30.53 9.07
CA TRP A 218 -0.22 -29.74 9.34
C TRP A 218 0.85 -30.58 10.03
N ASP A 219 2.10 -30.36 9.61
CA ASP A 219 3.26 -30.76 10.41
C ASP A 219 3.42 -29.81 11.62
N ASP A 220 4.27 -30.19 12.57
CA ASP A 220 4.41 -29.44 13.82
C ASP A 220 4.94 -28.02 13.61
N PHE A 221 5.70 -27.80 12.52
CA PHE A 221 6.11 -26.47 12.10
C PHE A 221 4.91 -25.60 11.70
N ASN A 222 4.07 -26.08 10.78
CA ASN A 222 2.91 -25.36 10.27
C ASN A 222 1.85 -25.17 11.35
N LYS A 223 1.65 -26.14 12.26
CA LYS A 223 0.74 -25.99 13.42
C LYS A 223 1.14 -24.82 14.32
N ALA A 224 2.44 -24.64 14.55
CA ALA A 224 2.99 -23.58 15.39
C ALA A 224 2.94 -22.18 14.74
N GLN A 225 2.61 -22.08 13.45
CA GLN A 225 2.51 -20.80 12.75
C GLN A 225 1.16 -20.11 13.00
N SER A 226 1.11 -18.81 12.72
CA SER A 226 -0.10 -17.99 12.81
C SER A 226 -1.23 -18.51 11.91
N SER A 227 -2.48 -18.21 12.27
CA SER A 227 -3.65 -18.54 11.44
C SER A 227 -3.51 -18.03 10.01
N THR A 228 -3.10 -16.76 9.84
CA THR A 228 -2.82 -16.15 8.54
C THR A 228 -1.80 -16.94 7.71
N PHE A 229 -0.73 -17.42 8.35
CA PHE A 229 0.26 -18.25 7.66
C PHE A 229 -0.35 -19.57 7.21
N ARG A 230 -1.09 -20.26 8.09
CA ARG A 230 -1.70 -21.56 7.78
C ARG A 230 -2.76 -21.44 6.68
N GLU A 231 -3.52 -20.36 6.66
CA GLU A 231 -4.47 -20.10 5.57
C GLU A 231 -3.79 -19.74 4.26
N LEU A 232 -2.73 -18.92 4.28
CA LEU A 232 -1.94 -18.65 3.08
C LEU A 232 -1.26 -19.94 2.56
N LYS A 233 -0.85 -20.82 3.48
CA LYS A 233 -0.31 -22.14 3.15
C LYS A 233 -1.37 -23.05 2.52
N ALA A 234 -2.61 -23.00 2.99
CA ALA A 234 -3.73 -23.69 2.35
C ALA A 234 -3.98 -23.18 0.92
N VAL A 235 -3.89 -21.87 0.69
CA VAL A 235 -3.94 -21.28 -0.67
C VAL A 235 -2.79 -21.80 -1.53
N GLU A 236 -1.56 -21.78 -1.04
CA GLU A 236 -0.38 -22.27 -1.76
C GLU A 236 -0.54 -23.75 -2.17
N LEU A 237 -0.96 -24.59 -1.22
CA LEU A 237 -1.13 -26.02 -1.46
C LEU A 237 -2.26 -26.30 -2.45
N LEU A 238 -3.41 -25.61 -2.33
CA LEU A 238 -4.49 -25.73 -3.31
C LEU A 238 -4.04 -25.33 -4.71
N LEU A 239 -3.30 -24.24 -4.85
CA LEU A 239 -2.79 -23.79 -6.15
C LEU A 239 -1.77 -24.78 -6.72
N LYS A 240 -0.91 -25.37 -5.88
CA LYS A 240 0.03 -26.43 -6.29
C LYS A 240 -0.69 -27.70 -6.74
N THR A 241 -1.70 -28.14 -6.00
CA THR A 241 -2.47 -29.36 -6.30
C THR A 241 -3.37 -29.19 -7.53
N MET A 242 -3.99 -28.03 -7.70
CA MET A 242 -4.98 -27.76 -8.75
C MET A 242 -4.41 -26.96 -9.94
N GLY A 243 -3.10 -26.72 -9.97
CA GLY A 243 -2.46 -25.80 -10.91
C GLY A 243 -2.76 -26.08 -12.38
N SER A 244 -2.73 -27.33 -12.82
CA SER A 244 -3.04 -27.72 -14.21
C SER A 244 -4.49 -27.41 -14.62
N LYS A 245 -5.42 -27.32 -13.66
CA LYS A 245 -6.84 -27.01 -13.92
C LYS A 245 -7.15 -25.52 -13.87
N LEU A 246 -6.30 -24.75 -13.19
CA LEU A 246 -6.40 -23.31 -13.00
C LEU A 246 -5.55 -22.54 -14.04
N GLU A 247 -4.71 -23.23 -14.79
CA GLU A 247 -3.83 -22.66 -15.81
C GLU A 247 -4.61 -21.82 -16.83
N ASN A 248 -4.14 -20.59 -17.06
CA ASN A 248 -4.71 -19.60 -17.96
C ASN A 248 -6.18 -19.20 -17.70
N LYS A 249 -6.73 -19.54 -16.53
CA LYS A 249 -8.10 -19.18 -16.16
C LYS A 249 -8.13 -18.01 -15.20
N PHE A 250 -9.17 -17.19 -15.29
CA PHE A 250 -9.44 -16.18 -14.28
C PHE A 250 -10.04 -16.85 -13.02
N VAL A 251 -9.26 -16.86 -11.93
CA VAL A 251 -9.64 -17.55 -10.67
C VAL A 251 -10.03 -16.53 -9.60
N LYS A 252 -11.19 -16.73 -8.97
CA LYS A 252 -11.60 -15.96 -7.79
C LYS A 252 -11.39 -16.79 -6.53
N LEU A 253 -10.54 -16.28 -5.62
CA LEU A 253 -10.30 -16.85 -4.31
C LEU A 253 -11.24 -16.25 -3.26
N TYR A 254 -11.85 -17.11 -2.46
CA TYR A 254 -12.54 -16.77 -1.24
C TYR A 254 -11.78 -17.37 -0.04
N SER A 255 -11.50 -16.52 0.94
CA SER A 255 -10.96 -16.85 2.27
C SER A 255 -11.63 -15.90 3.25
N ASP A 256 -11.86 -16.38 4.46
CA ASP A 256 -12.44 -15.63 5.57
C ASP A 256 -11.40 -14.77 6.31
N ASN A 257 -10.11 -14.96 6.05
CA ASN A 257 -9.05 -14.13 6.58
C ASN A 257 -8.69 -12.95 5.68
N GLN A 258 -9.04 -11.76 6.18
CA GLN A 258 -8.77 -10.50 5.50
C GLN A 258 -7.28 -10.25 5.24
N ASN A 259 -6.38 -10.77 6.06
CA ASN A 259 -4.94 -10.64 5.83
C ASN A 259 -4.50 -11.45 4.62
N VAL A 260 -5.03 -12.67 4.44
CA VAL A 260 -4.77 -13.50 3.25
C VAL A 260 -5.24 -12.79 1.99
N ILE A 261 -6.47 -12.27 1.99
CA ILE A 261 -7.00 -11.50 0.86
C ILE A 261 -6.11 -10.30 0.52
N ARG A 262 -5.66 -9.56 1.53
CA ARG A 262 -4.81 -8.38 1.35
C ARG A 262 -3.41 -8.75 0.86
N ILE A 263 -2.82 -9.83 1.38
CA ILE A 263 -1.52 -10.37 0.94
C ILE A 263 -1.62 -10.85 -0.51
N VAL A 264 -2.68 -11.56 -0.88
CA VAL A 264 -2.93 -12.05 -2.24
C VAL A 264 -3.11 -10.87 -3.21
N GLN A 265 -3.87 -9.84 -2.82
CA GLN A 265 -4.13 -8.66 -3.64
C GLN A 265 -2.90 -7.75 -3.84
N VAL A 266 -2.03 -7.66 -2.83
CA VAL A 266 -0.85 -6.79 -2.84
C VAL A 266 0.41 -7.54 -3.29
N GLY A 267 0.51 -8.85 -3.03
CA GLY A 267 1.71 -9.65 -3.18
C GLY A 267 1.76 -10.55 -4.42
N ILE A 268 0.64 -10.81 -5.11
CA ILE A 268 0.63 -11.70 -6.28
C ILE A 268 0.70 -10.89 -7.57
N ALA A 269 1.85 -10.96 -8.25
CA ALA A 269 1.98 -10.67 -9.67
C ALA A 269 2.11 -12.01 -10.44
N TRP A 270 1.50 -12.11 -11.62
CA TRP A 270 1.72 -13.28 -12.49
C TRP A 270 3.17 -13.27 -12.98
N VAL A 271 3.89 -14.38 -12.79
CA VAL A 271 5.29 -14.56 -13.19
C VAL A 271 5.43 -15.93 -13.89
N PRO A 272 6.03 -16.00 -15.09
CA PRO A 272 6.28 -17.25 -15.81
C PRO A 272 7.09 -18.27 -14.98
N ARG A 273 6.82 -19.56 -15.19
CA ARG A 273 7.36 -20.68 -14.38
C ARG A 273 8.89 -20.78 -14.36
N LEU A 274 9.58 -20.34 -15.42
CA LEU A 274 11.05 -20.26 -15.51
C LEU A 274 11.67 -19.24 -14.54
N GLN A 275 10.86 -18.34 -13.97
CA GLN A 275 11.26 -17.30 -13.01
C GLN A 275 10.78 -17.62 -11.58
N ASN A 276 10.22 -18.81 -11.32
CA ASN A 276 9.68 -19.18 -10.01
C ASN A 276 10.74 -19.55 -8.95
N CYS A 277 12.03 -19.46 -9.27
CA CYS A 277 13.13 -19.45 -8.29
C CYS A 277 13.00 -18.28 -7.29
N THR A 278 12.28 -17.25 -7.72
CA THR A 278 11.96 -16.04 -6.96
C THR A 278 11.02 -16.27 -5.77
N ALA A 279 10.17 -17.31 -5.78
CA ALA A 279 9.31 -17.63 -4.64
C ALA A 279 10.11 -18.16 -3.43
N ASP A 280 11.20 -18.90 -3.67
CA ASP A 280 12.15 -19.32 -2.62
C ASP A 280 12.90 -18.12 -2.04
N PHE A 281 13.22 -17.11 -2.87
CA PHE A 281 13.84 -15.85 -2.44
C PHE A 281 12.90 -15.01 -1.57
N VAL A 282 11.60 -14.93 -1.92
CA VAL A 282 10.58 -14.19 -1.16
C VAL A 282 10.21 -14.88 0.15
N SER A 283 10.31 -16.22 0.23
CA SER A 283 10.06 -16.98 1.47
C SER A 283 11.08 -16.72 2.60
N LYS A 284 12.17 -16.00 2.32
CA LYS A 284 13.23 -15.62 3.28
C LYS A 284 13.07 -14.20 3.83
N PHE A 285 11.98 -13.49 3.52
CA PHE A 285 11.76 -12.11 3.96
C PHE A 285 11.18 -12.04 5.38
N PHE A 286 12.01 -11.61 6.35
CA PHE A 286 11.65 -11.35 7.74
C PHE A 286 11.15 -9.91 8.00
N ASP A 287 10.45 -9.72 9.12
CA ASP A 287 10.07 -8.43 9.69
C ASP A 287 11.26 -7.83 10.47
N PHE A 288 12.00 -6.92 9.82
CA PHE A 288 13.24 -6.34 10.34
C PHE A 288 13.02 -5.25 11.41
N ASP A 289 11.77 -4.80 11.58
CA ASP A 289 11.39 -3.64 12.40
C ASP A 289 10.70 -4.02 13.73
N ASP A 290 10.60 -5.32 14.07
CA ASP A 290 10.14 -5.79 15.39
C ASP A 290 11.28 -5.60 16.41
N TRP A 291 11.22 -4.53 17.20
CA TRP A 291 12.14 -4.29 18.32
C TRP A 291 11.38 -3.76 19.53
N GLY A 292 11.93 -3.98 20.71
CA GLY A 292 11.32 -3.52 21.96
C GLY A 292 12.35 -3.03 22.96
N ILE A 293 11.88 -2.60 24.14
CA ILE A 293 12.74 -2.13 25.23
C ILE A 293 12.84 -3.18 26.33
N HIS A 294 14.03 -3.34 26.93
CA HIS A 294 14.27 -4.27 28.02
C HIS A 294 13.39 -3.95 29.23
N GLN A 295 12.79 -4.98 29.86
CA GLN A 295 11.81 -4.80 30.94
C GLN A 295 12.33 -3.95 32.10
N ARG A 296 13.62 -4.05 32.41
CA ARG A 296 14.30 -3.24 33.44
C ARG A 296 14.25 -1.74 33.16
N ILE A 297 14.38 -1.35 31.89
CA ILE A 297 14.36 0.04 31.44
C ILE A 297 12.91 0.55 31.45
N PHE A 298 11.97 -0.27 30.96
CA PHE A 298 10.55 0.04 31.08
C PHE A 298 10.13 0.29 32.54
N ARG A 299 10.51 -0.60 33.47
CA ARG A 299 10.22 -0.44 34.91
C ARG A 299 10.82 0.83 35.53
N TYR A 300 11.97 1.28 35.04
CA TYR A 300 12.56 2.55 35.47
C TYR A 300 11.66 3.73 35.08
N PHE A 301 11.21 3.77 33.83
CA PHE A 301 10.32 4.84 33.35
C PHE A 301 8.89 4.73 33.86
N GLU A 302 8.42 3.53 34.16
CA GLU A 302 7.13 3.31 34.82
C GLU A 302 7.12 3.94 36.22
N LYS A 303 8.23 3.87 36.96
CA LYS A 303 8.37 4.57 38.24
C LYS A 303 8.47 6.09 38.10
N LEU A 304 9.06 6.58 37.00
CA LEU A 304 9.33 8.00 36.79
C LEU A 304 8.12 8.75 36.23
N TRP A 305 7.44 8.18 35.23
CA TRP A 305 6.38 8.83 34.45
C TRP A 305 5.14 7.96 34.24
N GLY A 306 5.09 6.78 34.86
CA GLY A 306 3.91 5.91 34.87
C GLY A 306 2.88 6.32 35.93
N PRO A 307 1.84 5.50 36.15
CA PRO A 307 1.57 4.23 35.45
C PRO A 307 1.24 4.47 33.98
N PHE A 308 1.69 3.56 33.10
CA PHE A 308 1.33 3.60 31.68
C PHE A 308 0.04 2.82 31.46
N SER A 309 -0.93 3.43 30.79
CA SER A 309 -2.25 2.85 30.56
C SER A 309 -2.31 2.02 29.28
N CYS A 310 -1.41 2.29 28.32
CA CYS A 310 -1.32 1.51 27.10
C CYS A 310 0.11 1.42 26.52
N ASP A 311 0.38 0.35 25.77
CA ASP A 311 1.62 0.13 25.01
C ASP A 311 1.32 0.19 23.51
N LEU A 312 1.89 1.17 22.83
CA LEU A 312 1.67 1.41 21.41
C LEU A 312 2.85 0.88 20.61
N PHE A 313 2.53 0.19 19.51
CA PHE A 313 3.50 -0.43 18.58
C PHE A 313 4.20 -1.68 19.15
N ALA A 314 3.58 -2.34 20.13
CA ALA A 314 4.07 -3.59 20.70
C ALA A 314 3.61 -4.83 19.92
N SER A 315 4.26 -5.96 20.16
CA SER A 315 3.87 -7.29 19.70
C SER A 315 3.44 -8.17 20.88
N SER A 316 2.83 -9.31 20.61
CA SER A 316 2.49 -10.31 21.65
C SER A 316 3.70 -10.81 22.43
N ASN A 317 4.92 -10.61 21.89
CA ASN A 317 6.16 -11.08 22.49
C ASN A 317 6.86 -10.01 23.34
N ASN A 318 6.54 -8.71 23.14
CA ASN A 318 7.31 -7.62 23.75
C ASN A 318 6.49 -6.56 24.52
N TYR A 319 5.17 -6.71 24.58
CA TYR A 319 4.27 -5.79 25.29
C TYR A 319 4.68 -5.57 26.76
N LYS A 320 4.47 -4.35 27.24
CA LYS A 320 4.86 -3.90 28.59
C LYS A 320 3.70 -3.71 29.54
N VAL A 321 2.51 -3.47 29.01
CA VAL A 321 1.27 -3.34 29.78
C VAL A 321 0.15 -4.15 29.14
N ALA A 322 -0.85 -4.54 29.96
CA ALA A 322 -1.93 -5.44 29.53
C ALA A 322 -2.74 -4.89 28.33
N LYS A 323 -2.90 -3.57 28.22
CA LYS A 323 -3.53 -2.91 27.08
C LYS A 323 -2.46 -2.52 26.07
N TYR A 324 -2.32 -3.27 25.00
CA TYR A 324 -1.34 -2.96 23.94
C TYR A 324 -1.96 -2.99 22.53
N TYR A 325 -1.33 -2.28 21.59
CA TYR A 325 -1.73 -2.22 20.18
C TYR A 325 -0.61 -2.74 19.29
N SER A 326 -0.95 -3.71 18.44
CA SER A 326 0.00 -4.41 17.59
C SER A 326 -0.24 -4.18 16.09
N LEU A 327 0.82 -4.37 15.30
CA LEU A 327 0.74 -4.24 13.83
C LEU A 327 -0.23 -5.25 13.21
N PHE A 328 -0.23 -6.48 13.73
CA PHE A 328 -1.14 -7.56 13.35
C PHE A 328 -2.01 -7.97 14.54
N TRP A 329 -3.17 -8.57 14.27
CA TRP A 329 -4.03 -9.06 15.33
C TRP A 329 -3.35 -10.24 16.02
N THR A 330 -3.19 -10.16 17.35
CA THR A 330 -2.61 -11.22 18.18
C THR A 330 -3.49 -11.45 19.41
N PRO A 331 -3.60 -12.69 19.93
CA PRO A 331 -4.35 -12.94 21.16
C PRO A 331 -3.85 -12.04 22.29
N GLY A 332 -4.75 -11.24 22.89
CA GLY A 332 -4.41 -10.28 23.94
C GLY A 332 -4.22 -8.82 23.48
N THR A 333 -4.12 -8.55 22.17
CA THR A 333 -4.02 -7.17 21.67
C THR A 333 -5.36 -6.44 21.81
N ARG A 334 -5.33 -5.15 22.15
CA ARG A 334 -6.54 -4.32 22.25
C ARG A 334 -7.04 -3.85 20.89
N GLY A 335 -6.17 -3.80 19.89
CA GLY A 335 -6.48 -3.38 18.53
C GLY A 335 -5.32 -3.55 17.56
N VAL A 336 -5.68 -3.69 16.28
CA VAL A 336 -4.74 -3.57 15.16
C VAL A 336 -4.65 -2.13 14.72
N ASP A 337 -3.44 -1.67 14.43
CA ASP A 337 -3.11 -0.28 14.09
C ASP A 337 -3.28 0.71 15.26
N ALA A 338 -2.16 1.14 15.84
CA ALA A 338 -2.14 2.12 16.92
C ALA A 338 -2.78 3.47 16.51
N PHE A 339 -2.76 3.84 15.23
CA PHE A 339 -3.30 5.12 14.73
C PHE A 339 -4.82 5.11 14.52
N ALA A 340 -5.47 3.95 14.66
CA ALA A 340 -6.92 3.84 14.56
C ALA A 340 -7.61 4.21 15.89
N HIS A 341 -6.86 4.49 16.96
CA HIS A 341 -7.37 4.76 18.30
C HIS A 341 -7.03 6.17 18.78
N ASN A 342 -7.94 6.81 19.51
CA ASN A 342 -7.70 8.11 20.13
C ASN A 342 -6.82 7.96 21.38
N TRP A 343 -5.69 8.66 21.44
CA TRP A 343 -4.72 8.58 22.54
C TRP A 343 -4.95 9.62 23.65
N ALA A 344 -5.95 10.51 23.53
CA ALA A 344 -6.15 11.66 24.42
C ALA A 344 -6.27 11.30 25.92
N LEU A 345 -6.90 10.16 26.23
CA LEU A 345 -7.19 9.73 27.61
C LEU A 345 -6.15 8.75 28.16
N GLU A 346 -5.07 8.50 27.42
CA GLU A 346 -4.06 7.51 27.75
C GLU A 346 -2.75 8.16 28.19
N ASN A 347 -2.04 7.50 29.10
CA ASN A 347 -0.62 7.74 29.35
C ASN A 347 0.18 6.61 28.69
N SER A 348 0.61 6.85 27.45
CA SER A 348 1.06 5.76 26.57
C SER A 348 2.56 5.51 26.66
N TRP A 349 2.97 4.25 26.66
CA TRP A 349 4.34 3.83 26.33
C TRP A 349 4.45 3.63 24.81
N ILE A 350 5.42 4.28 24.15
CA ILE A 350 5.41 4.41 22.68
C ILE A 350 6.79 4.09 22.12
N VAL A 351 6.88 2.99 21.39
CA VAL A 351 8.13 2.49 20.77
C VAL A 351 7.88 2.20 19.29
N PRO A 352 7.72 3.23 18.44
CA PRO A 352 7.32 3.03 17.05
C PRO A 352 8.51 2.56 16.19
N PRO A 353 8.25 1.80 15.12
CA PRO A 353 9.20 1.65 14.03
C PRO A 353 9.73 3.01 13.56
N VAL A 354 11.02 3.09 13.23
CA VAL A 354 11.69 4.38 12.95
C VAL A 354 10.98 5.20 11.87
N HIS A 355 10.50 4.52 10.83
CA HIS A 355 9.80 5.14 9.71
C HIS A 355 8.43 5.73 10.11
N LEU A 356 7.86 5.35 11.26
CA LEU A 356 6.59 5.86 11.78
C LEU A 356 6.75 6.99 12.80
N ILE A 357 7.96 7.27 13.32
CA ILE A 357 8.20 8.28 14.37
C ILE A 357 7.55 9.64 14.03
N ASN A 358 7.72 10.13 12.79
CA ASN A 358 7.16 11.41 12.37
C ASN A 358 5.62 11.40 12.43
N ARG A 359 4.99 10.30 11.97
CA ARG A 359 3.53 10.13 12.05
C ARG A 359 3.07 10.03 13.51
N THR A 360 3.82 9.31 14.35
CA THR A 360 3.56 9.17 15.79
C THR A 360 3.56 10.51 16.51
N ILE A 361 4.54 11.38 16.26
CA ILE A 361 4.61 12.71 16.87
C ILE A 361 3.43 13.58 16.44
N ARG A 362 3.12 13.60 15.13
CA ARG A 362 1.96 14.35 14.61
C ARG A 362 0.65 13.87 15.23
N TYR A 363 0.53 12.56 15.43
CA TYR A 363 -0.68 11.97 16.01
C TYR A 363 -0.78 12.22 17.52
N LEU A 364 0.33 12.19 18.27
CA LEU A 364 0.39 12.62 19.67
C LEU A 364 -0.14 14.04 19.86
N ILE A 365 0.30 14.96 19.00
CA ILE A 365 -0.15 16.36 19.02
C ILE A 365 -1.62 16.46 18.62
N PHE A 366 -2.03 15.79 17.53
CA PHE A 366 -3.41 15.79 17.05
C PHE A 366 -4.40 15.28 18.10
N CYS A 367 -4.05 14.21 18.82
CA CYS A 367 -4.86 13.64 19.89
C CYS A 367 -4.74 14.38 21.22
N ARG A 368 -3.87 15.39 21.36
CA ARG A 368 -3.55 16.04 22.64
C ARG A 368 -3.15 15.04 23.74
N ALA A 369 -2.41 14.02 23.33
CA ALA A 369 -2.13 12.85 24.15
C ALA A 369 -0.91 13.05 25.06
N LYS A 370 -0.85 12.21 26.10
CA LYS A 370 0.30 12.11 27.01
C LYS A 370 0.99 10.76 26.82
N GLY A 371 2.32 10.75 26.93
CA GLY A 371 3.05 9.50 26.78
C GLY A 371 4.54 9.64 26.89
N VAL A 372 5.23 8.52 26.72
CA VAL A 372 6.67 8.44 26.68
C VAL A 372 7.07 7.85 25.34
N LEU A 373 7.75 8.65 24.55
CA LEU A 373 8.19 8.30 23.21
C LEU A 373 9.68 7.95 23.25
N VAL A 374 10.01 6.73 22.84
CA VAL A 374 11.40 6.28 22.71
C VAL A 374 11.85 6.42 21.26
N VAL A 375 12.93 7.18 21.02
CA VAL A 375 13.47 7.42 19.68
C VAL A 375 15.00 7.35 19.66
N PRO A 376 15.61 6.84 18.58
CA PRO A 376 17.05 7.00 18.35
C PRO A 376 17.44 8.48 18.24
N LYS A 377 18.59 8.86 18.80
CA LYS A 377 19.13 10.22 18.69
C LYS A 377 19.88 10.41 17.36
N TRP A 378 19.13 10.55 16.28
CA TRP A 378 19.70 10.74 14.95
C TRP A 378 19.39 12.14 14.41
N ILE A 379 20.34 13.06 14.60
CA ILE A 379 20.19 14.49 14.25
C ILE A 379 19.87 14.67 12.75
N SER A 380 20.40 13.79 11.89
CA SER A 380 20.18 13.83 10.43
C SER A 380 18.93 13.09 9.96
N ALA A 381 18.16 12.45 10.86
CA ALA A 381 16.98 11.69 10.48
C ALA A 381 15.80 12.61 10.14
N SER A 382 14.95 12.20 9.20
CA SER A 382 13.80 13.00 8.72
C SER A 382 12.76 13.31 9.79
N TYR A 383 12.75 12.55 10.90
CA TYR A 383 11.88 12.79 12.04
C TYR A 383 12.47 13.81 13.04
N TRP A 384 13.77 14.09 13.00
CA TRP A 384 14.44 14.97 13.97
C TRP A 384 13.85 16.38 14.03
N PRO A 385 13.56 17.05 12.89
CA PRO A 385 12.90 18.36 12.89
C PRO A 385 11.43 18.31 13.34
N SER A 386 10.88 17.12 13.57
CA SER A 386 9.48 16.98 13.99
C SER A 386 9.29 17.25 15.49
N PHE A 387 10.38 17.27 16.27
CA PHE A 387 10.31 17.52 17.71
C PHE A 387 11.44 18.40 18.27
N VAL A 388 12.42 18.78 17.44
CA VAL A 388 13.50 19.71 17.79
C VAL A 388 13.52 20.85 16.77
N ASP A 389 13.62 22.09 17.24
CA ASP A 389 13.75 23.27 16.38
C ASP A 389 15.19 23.47 15.84
N MET A 390 15.38 24.49 14.99
CA MET A 390 16.70 24.82 14.41
C MET A 390 17.74 25.26 15.46
N ASN A 391 17.31 25.63 16.67
CA ASN A 391 18.17 26.04 17.77
C ASN A 391 18.47 24.88 18.74
N GLY A 392 18.00 23.67 18.44
CA GLY A 392 18.19 22.50 19.28
C GLY A 392 17.21 22.41 20.47
N LYS A 393 16.18 23.25 20.51
CA LYS A 393 15.17 23.25 21.56
C LYS A 393 14.04 22.27 21.23
N TYR A 394 13.62 21.48 22.21
CA TYR A 394 12.48 20.59 22.05
C TYR A 394 11.16 21.37 21.88
N LEU A 395 10.19 20.73 21.23
CA LEU A 395 8.82 21.24 21.19
C LEU A 395 8.28 21.50 22.60
N PRO A 396 7.41 22.51 22.79
CA PRO A 396 6.82 22.81 24.10
C PRO A 396 6.06 21.65 24.76
N CYS A 397 5.56 20.70 23.97
CA CYS A 397 4.89 19.49 24.48
C CYS A 397 5.87 18.43 25.00
N ILE A 398 7.18 18.59 24.81
CA ILE A 398 8.18 17.72 25.45
C ILE A 398 8.55 18.38 26.77
N VAL A 399 8.04 17.82 27.86
CA VAL A 399 8.18 18.40 29.21
C VAL A 399 9.39 17.86 29.97
N ASP A 400 9.93 16.71 29.56
CA ASP A 400 11.11 16.10 30.14
C ASP A 400 11.79 15.15 29.14
N SER A 401 13.08 14.84 29.35
CA SER A 401 13.83 13.93 28.48
C SER A 401 14.98 13.24 29.21
N VAL A 402 15.23 11.98 28.87
CA VAL A 402 16.41 11.23 29.32
C VAL A 402 17.18 10.73 28.10
N GLU A 403 18.50 10.96 28.07
CA GLU A 403 19.39 10.45 27.02
C GLU A 403 20.25 9.30 27.54
N TYR A 404 20.22 8.17 26.83
CA TYR A 404 21.16 7.07 27.01
C TYR A 404 22.24 7.14 25.94
N LYS A 405 23.45 7.62 26.31
CA LYS A 405 24.59 7.75 25.39
C LYS A 405 25.17 6.41 24.92
N TYR A 406 25.06 5.37 25.76
CA TYR A 406 25.55 4.02 25.46
C TYR A 406 24.53 2.97 25.91
N PRO A 407 23.50 2.71 25.10
CA PRO A 407 22.35 1.86 25.46
C PRO A 407 22.68 0.36 25.41
N THR A 408 23.65 -0.09 26.19
CA THR A 408 23.97 -1.53 26.33
C THR A 408 22.80 -2.25 27.02
N ASN A 409 22.31 -3.34 26.42
CA ASN A 409 21.14 -4.10 26.91
C ASN A 409 19.90 -3.20 27.13
N PHE A 410 19.70 -2.22 26.26
CA PHE A 410 18.53 -1.34 26.28
C PHE A 410 17.37 -1.93 25.49
N PHE A 411 17.67 -2.58 24.36
CA PHE A 411 16.69 -3.18 23.47
C PHE A 411 16.45 -4.65 23.83
N THR A 412 15.25 -5.13 23.54
CA THR A 412 14.95 -6.56 23.38
C THR A 412 14.91 -6.87 21.89
N PRO A 413 15.71 -7.83 21.40
CA PRO A 413 15.63 -8.25 20.00
C PRO A 413 14.21 -8.76 19.74
N GLY A 414 13.59 -8.32 18.65
CA GLY A 414 12.36 -8.95 18.19
C GLY A 414 12.67 -10.26 17.47
N SER A 415 11.75 -10.65 16.61
CA SER A 415 11.77 -11.97 15.95
C SER A 415 13.02 -12.21 15.06
N ASP A 416 13.75 -11.16 14.69
CA ASP A 416 14.99 -11.23 13.92
C ASP A 416 16.23 -10.74 14.71
N LYS A 417 17.30 -11.54 14.69
CA LYS A 417 18.59 -11.25 15.34
C LYS A 417 19.50 -10.33 14.50
N SER A 418 19.14 -10.04 13.24
CA SER A 418 19.94 -9.18 12.33
C SER A 418 19.58 -7.70 12.40
N SER A 419 18.53 -7.33 13.15
CA SER A 419 18.12 -5.93 13.35
C SER A 419 19.24 -5.08 13.97
N ILE A 420 19.33 -3.80 13.57
CA ILE A 420 20.24 -2.83 14.18
C ILE A 420 19.96 -2.61 15.69
N PHE A 421 18.78 -3.03 16.15
CA PHE A 421 18.36 -2.98 17.56
C PHE A 421 18.65 -4.29 18.30
N ALA A 422 19.33 -5.27 17.67
CA ALA A 422 19.85 -6.44 18.36
C ALA A 422 20.92 -6.01 19.39
N THR A 423 20.90 -6.66 20.57
CA THR A 423 21.52 -6.22 21.84
C THR A 423 23.02 -5.89 21.85
N GLN A 424 23.76 -6.12 20.75
CA GLN A 424 25.21 -5.93 20.66
C GLN A 424 25.66 -4.98 19.52
N THR A 425 24.76 -4.47 18.68
CA THR A 425 25.12 -3.72 17.46
C THR A 425 24.73 -2.24 17.46
N PHE A 426 23.89 -1.79 18.39
CA PHE A 426 23.42 -0.40 18.42
C PHE A 426 24.44 0.55 19.07
N GLN A 427 25.03 1.44 18.26
CA GLN A 427 26.11 2.37 18.68
C GLN A 427 25.66 3.83 18.88
N SER A 428 24.36 4.12 18.73
CA SER A 428 23.84 5.49 18.83
C SER A 428 23.22 5.78 20.19
N SER A 429 23.07 7.05 20.57
CA SER A 429 22.29 7.41 21.76
C SER A 429 20.80 7.14 21.52
N VAL A 430 20.07 6.85 22.60
CA VAL A 430 18.59 6.80 22.59
C VAL A 430 18.05 7.94 23.43
N LEU A 431 17.03 8.63 22.92
CA LEU A 431 16.25 9.59 23.68
C LEU A 431 14.93 8.95 24.13
N VAL A 432 14.62 9.17 25.39
CA VAL A 432 13.31 8.87 25.96
C VAL A 432 12.67 10.20 26.31
N LEU A 433 11.62 10.56 25.56
CA LEU A 433 10.99 11.88 25.60
C LEU A 433 9.65 11.79 26.30
N ARG A 434 9.45 12.59 27.35
CA ARG A 434 8.16 12.74 28.01
C ARG A 434 7.31 13.75 27.25
N PHE A 435 6.24 13.28 26.62
CA PHE A 435 5.28 14.10 25.91
C PHE A 435 4.05 14.40 26.76
N ASP A 436 3.65 15.67 26.79
CA ASP A 436 2.37 16.17 27.26
C ASP A 436 1.84 17.23 26.28
N ALA A 437 0.96 16.82 25.37
CA ALA A 437 0.32 17.71 24.41
C ALA A 437 -1.08 18.18 24.87
N SER A 438 -1.43 18.00 26.15
CA SER A 438 -2.78 18.36 26.64
C SER A 438 -3.04 19.87 26.69
N SER A 439 -1.97 20.68 26.72
CA SER A 439 -2.00 22.14 26.82
C SER A 439 -1.82 22.87 25.48
N ILE A 440 -1.69 22.13 24.38
CA ILE A 440 -1.56 22.63 22.99
C ILE A 440 -2.85 22.32 22.22
#